data_AF-A0A2U3RRQ9-F1
#
_entry.id   AF-A0A2U3RRQ9-F1
#
_cell.length_a   1.000
_cell.length_b   1.000
_cell.length_c   1.000
_cell.angle_alpha   90.00
_cell.angle_beta   90.00
_cell.angle_gamma   90.00
#
_symmetry.space_group_name_H-M   'P 1'
#
loop_
_entity.id
_entity.type
_entity.pdbx_description
1 polymer ?
#
loop_
_entity_poly.entity_id
_entity_poly.type
_entity_poly.pdbx_seq_one_letter_code
_entity_poly.pdbx_strand_id
1 'polypeptide(L)'
;MLATLRTIFNKAIKWRLIENNPTLGIEPHKMQARERRLSYDEMSKFLHVLCGEATPLIRDFALLALYTGARKSNVLEMEWDNIDFKRKIWHIPKN
;
A
#
# COMPACT_ATOMS: atom_id res chain seq x y z
N MET A 1 -10.09 -0.40 -14.02
CA MET A 1 -11.34 -0.18 -14.78
C MET A 1 -11.87 -1.46 -15.43
N LEU A 2 -11.10 -2.13 -16.30
CA LEU A 2 -11.53 -3.41 -16.91
C LEU A 2 -11.88 -4.50 -15.88
N ALA A 3 -11.05 -4.67 -14.84
CA ALA A 3 -11.34 -5.62 -13.76
C ALA A 3 -12.69 -5.33 -13.07
N THR A 4 -13.00 -4.05 -12.84
CA THR A 4 -14.27 -3.62 -12.24
C THR A 4 -15.45 -3.95 -13.15
N LEU A 5 -15.36 -3.63 -14.45
CA LEU A 5 -16.39 -3.95 -15.43
C LEU A 5 -16.60 -5.47 -15.54
N ARG A 6 -15.51 -6.25 -15.60
CA ARG A 6 -15.57 -7.71 -15.61
C ARG A 6 -16.34 -8.24 -14.39
N THR A 7 -16.07 -7.70 -13.20
CA THR A 7 -16.79 -8.05 -11.96
C THR A 7 -18.27 -7.68 -12.02
N ILE A 8 -18.61 -6.48 -12.53
CA ILE A 8 -20.00 -6.03 -12.69
C ILE A 8 -20.78 -6.96 -13.63
N PHE A 9 -20.23 -7.26 -14.81
CA PHE A 9 -20.90 -8.14 -15.77
C PHE A 9 -20.98 -9.58 -15.28
N ASN A 10 -19.97 -10.09 -14.56
CA ASN A 10 -20.06 -11.38 -13.88
C ASN A 10 -21.20 -11.41 -12.85
N LYS A 11 -21.41 -10.30 -12.12
CA LYS A 11 -22.55 -10.17 -11.20
C LYS A 11 -23.88 -10.14 -11.94
N ALA A 12 -23.97 -9.45 -13.07
CA ALA A 12 -25.17 -9.41 -13.92
C ALA A 12 -25.53 -10.79 -14.49
N ILE A 13 -24.55 -11.60 -14.89
CA ILE A 13 -24.76 -13.01 -15.29
C ILE A 13 -25.29 -13.83 -14.11
N LYS A 14 -24.69 -13.68 -12.91
CA LYS A 14 -25.17 -14.36 -11.70
C LYS A 14 -26.64 -14.03 -11.38
N TRP A 15 -27.06 -12.80 -11.69
CA TRP A 15 -28.45 -12.36 -11.57
C TRP A 15 -29.33 -12.68 -12.79
N ARG A 16 -28.79 -13.38 -13.79
CA ARG A 16 -29.48 -13.76 -15.03
C ARG A 16 -30.04 -12.57 -15.82
N LEU A 17 -29.40 -11.41 -15.69
CA LEU A 17 -29.77 -10.19 -16.44
C LEU A 17 -29.20 -10.19 -17.87
N ILE A 18 -28.07 -10.88 -18.04
CA ILE A 18 -27.39 -11.07 -19.32
C ILE A 18 -26.81 -12.49 -19.37
N GLU A 19 -26.57 -13.01 -20.57
CA GLU A 19 -26.02 -14.36 -20.76
C GLU A 19 -24.49 -14.38 -20.75
N ASN A 20 -23.86 -13.33 -21.29
CA ASN A 20 -22.42 -13.31 -21.57
C ASN A 20 -21.74 -12.06 -21.02
N ASN A 21 -20.47 -12.18 -20.64
CA ASN A 21 -19.68 -11.05 -20.15
C ASN A 21 -18.98 -10.38 -21.34
N PRO A 22 -19.31 -9.12 -21.69
CA PRO A 22 -18.72 -8.44 -22.84
C PRO A 22 -17.21 -8.17 -22.67
N THR A 23 -16.65 -8.34 -21.47
CA THR A 23 -15.21 -8.18 -21.23
C THR A 23 -14.43 -9.50 -21.30
N LEU A 24 -15.04 -10.61 -21.74
CA LEU A 24 -14.37 -11.93 -21.78
C LEU A 24 -13.16 -11.93 -22.73
N GLY A 25 -13.28 -11.31 -23.91
CA GLY A 25 -12.22 -11.25 -24.92
C GLY A 25 -11.25 -10.07 -24.79
N ILE A 26 -11.41 -9.21 -23.78
CA ILE A 26 -10.54 -8.04 -23.60
C ILE A 26 -9.34 -8.45 -22.74
N GLU A 27 -8.14 -8.36 -23.31
CA GLU A 27 -6.91 -8.62 -22.56
C GLU A 27 -6.66 -7.53 -21.50
N PRO A 28 -6.30 -7.91 -20.27
CA PRO A 28 -5.87 -6.94 -19.27
C PRO A 28 -4.62 -6.20 -19.74
N HIS A 29 -4.59 -4.90 -19.51
CA HIS A 29 -3.37 -4.13 -19.70
C HIS A 29 -2.27 -4.68 -18.77
N LYS A 30 -1.16 -5.12 -19.38
CA LYS A 30 0.00 -5.62 -18.63
C LYS A 30 0.65 -4.45 -17.92
N MET A 31 0.49 -4.40 -16.60
CA MET A 31 1.21 -3.43 -15.79
C MET A 31 2.68 -3.85 -15.74
N GLN A 32 3.58 -2.93 -16.11
CA GLN A 32 5.00 -3.13 -15.86
C GLN A 32 5.24 -3.08 -14.35
N ALA A 33 5.84 -4.15 -13.81
CA ALA A 33 6.26 -4.17 -12.43
C ALA A 33 7.31 -3.09 -12.21
N ARG A 34 7.19 -2.34 -11.11
CA ARG A 34 8.23 -1.40 -10.71
C ARG A 34 9.38 -2.18 -10.08
N GLU A 35 10.54 -2.18 -10.72
CA GLU A 35 11.74 -2.83 -10.19
C GLU A 35 12.55 -1.91 -9.27
N ARG A 36 12.33 -0.60 -9.38
CA ARG A 36 13.07 0.43 -8.66
C ARG A 36 12.86 0.30 -7.15
N ARG A 37 13.96 0.09 -6.43
CA ARG A 37 14.07 0.11 -4.96
C ARG A 37 15.29 0.91 -4.57
N LEU A 38 15.26 1.57 -3.41
CA LEU A 38 16.43 2.28 -2.87
C LEU A 38 17.63 1.33 -2.81
N SER A 39 18.76 1.76 -3.37
CA SER A 39 20.03 1.06 -3.19
C SER A 39 20.60 1.33 -1.80
N TYR A 40 21.60 0.57 -1.37
CA TYR A 40 22.28 0.81 -0.09
C TYR A 40 22.97 2.19 0.00
N ASP A 41 23.51 2.69 -1.13
CA ASP A 41 24.10 4.03 -1.20
C ASP A 41 23.03 5.12 -1.04
N GLU A 42 21.90 4.96 -1.71
CA GLU A 42 20.78 5.88 -1.59
C GLU A 42 20.15 5.84 -0.20
N MET A 43 20.08 4.66 0.40
CA MET A 43 19.61 4.48 1.78
C MET A 43 20.50 5.28 2.77
N SER A 44 21.82 5.22 2.58
CA SER A 44 22.77 5.96 3.41
C SER A 44 22.58 7.48 3.27
N LYS A 45 22.46 7.98 2.04
CA LYS A 45 22.19 9.40 1.76
C LYS A 45 20.82 9.84 2.31
N PHE A 46 19.81 8.99 2.14
CA PHE A 46 18.46 9.24 2.66
C PHE A 46 18.46 9.37 4.19
N LEU A 47 19.07 8.43 4.91
CA LEU A 47 19.16 8.49 6.37
C LEU A 47 19.97 9.69 6.87
N HIS A 48 21.03 10.08 6.16
CA HIS A 48 21.82 11.24 6.51
C HIS A 48 20.98 12.52 6.54
N VAL A 49 20.25 12.80 5.45
CA VAL A 49 19.36 13.97 5.37
C VAL A 49 18.19 13.84 6.34
N LEU A 50 17.59 12.65 6.43
CA LEU A 50 16.43 12.43 7.30
C LEU A 50 16.75 12.62 8.79
N CYS A 51 17.93 12.21 9.24
CA CYS A 51 18.33 12.33 10.63
C CYS A 51 19.00 13.68 10.96
N GLY A 52 19.56 14.38 9.96
CA GLY A 52 20.28 15.64 10.15
C GLY A 52 19.44 16.89 9.92
N GLU A 53 18.57 16.88 8.90
CA GLU A 53 17.93 18.10 8.38
C GLU A 53 16.39 18.07 8.45
N ALA A 54 15.79 16.87 8.45
CA ALA A 54 14.34 16.77 8.44
C ALA A 54 13.71 17.16 9.78
N THR A 55 12.46 17.64 9.72
CA THR A 55 11.68 17.89 10.93
C THR A 55 11.44 16.57 11.69
N PRO A 56 11.31 16.60 13.03
CA PRO A 56 11.06 15.38 13.82
C PRO A 56 9.88 14.56 13.30
N LEU A 57 8.79 15.23 12.90
CA LEU A 57 7.61 14.56 12.34
C LEU A 57 7.91 13.79 11.05
N ILE A 58 8.63 14.40 10.11
CA ILE A 58 8.98 13.76 8.83
C ILE A 58 9.94 12.60 9.08
N ARG A 59 10.95 12.82 9.95
CA ARG A 59 11.91 11.81 10.34
C ARG A 59 11.21 10.60 10.94
N ASP A 60 10.39 10.80 11.96
CA ASP A 60 9.76 9.71 12.70
C ASP A 60 8.77 8.95 11.81
N PHE A 61 7.99 9.65 10.98
CA PHE A 61 7.13 9.02 9.96
C PHE A 61 7.92 8.13 8.99
N ALA A 62 8.99 8.67 8.41
CA ALA A 62 9.77 7.95 7.40
C ALA A 62 10.52 6.76 8.00
N LEU A 63 11.07 6.89 9.22
CA LEU A 63 11.72 5.79 9.92
C LEU A 63 10.71 4.70 10.30
N LEU A 64 9.52 5.07 10.79
CA LEU A 64 8.45 4.10 11.06
C LEU A 64 8.05 3.33 9.79
N ALA A 65 7.80 4.04 8.69
CA ALA A 65 7.46 3.39 7.42
C ALA A 65 8.58 2.46 6.92
N LEU A 66 9.84 2.90 7.03
CA LEU A 66 11.01 2.13 6.61
C LEU A 66 11.20 0.86 7.45
N TYR A 67 11.19 0.97 8.78
CA TYR A 67 11.53 -0.14 9.67
C TYR A 67 10.38 -1.13 9.88
N THR A 68 9.13 -0.69 9.74
CA THR A 68 7.96 -1.58 9.87
C THR A 68 7.52 -2.18 8.54
N GLY A 69 7.88 -1.56 7.41
CA GLY A 69 7.34 -1.92 6.10
C GLY A 69 5.82 -1.69 5.96
N ALA A 70 5.21 -0.95 6.88
CA ALA A 70 3.79 -0.66 6.85
C ALA A 70 3.41 0.23 5.66
N ARG A 71 2.16 0.12 5.20
CA ARG A 71 1.64 1.01 4.17
C ARG A 71 1.61 2.44 4.68
N LYS A 72 1.88 3.40 3.79
CA LYS A 72 1.82 4.85 4.10
C LYS A 72 0.53 5.23 4.87
N SER A 73 -0.62 4.76 4.40
CA SER A 73 -1.91 5.03 5.07
C SER A 73 -1.92 4.54 6.51
N ASN A 74 -1.44 3.32 6.76
CA ASN A 74 -1.40 2.75 8.10
C ASN A 74 -0.54 3.58 9.05
N VAL A 75 0.62 4.09 8.60
CA VAL A 75 1.48 4.93 9.44
C VAL A 75 0.82 6.29 9.71
N LEU A 76 0.11 6.85 8.73
CA LEU A 76 -0.61 8.12 8.89
C LEU A 76 -1.84 8.02 9.80
N GLU A 77 -2.50 6.86 9.79
CA GLU A 77 -3.71 6.56 10.57
C GLU A 77 -3.37 5.88 11.92
N MET A 78 -2.08 5.82 12.29
CA MET A 78 -1.63 5.16 13.50
C MET A 78 -2.11 5.92 14.74
N GLU A 79 -2.71 5.20 15.68
CA GLU A 79 -3.10 5.73 16.99
C GLU A 79 -2.30 5.08 18.13
N TRP A 80 -2.15 5.79 19.25
CA TRP A 80 -1.41 5.28 20.41
C TRP A 80 -2.04 4.02 21.00
N ASP A 81 -3.37 3.89 20.94
CA ASP A 81 -4.11 2.72 21.41
C ASP A 81 -3.83 1.45 20.58
N ASN A 82 -3.19 1.60 19.42
CA ASN A 82 -2.76 0.48 18.58
C ASN A 82 -1.41 -0.12 19.02
N ILE A 83 -0.71 0.51 19.97
CA ILE A 83 0.67 0.15 20.35
C ILE A 83 0.71 -0.47 21.73
N ASP A 84 1.11 -1.74 21.80
CA ASP A 84 1.57 -2.35 23.04
C ASP A 84 3.05 -2.03 23.23
N PHE A 85 3.34 -0.98 24.00
CA PHE A 85 4.70 -0.55 24.27
C PHE A 85 5.52 -1.56 25.08
N LYS A 86 4.88 -2.38 25.92
CA LYS A 86 5.57 -3.38 26.75
C LYS A 86 6.07 -4.52 25.87
N ARG A 87 5.24 -4.96 24.92
CA ARG A 87 5.61 -6.02 23.96
C ARG A 87 6.31 -5.48 22.72
N LYS A 88 6.33 -4.17 22.52
CA LYS A 88 6.84 -3.48 21.33
C LYS A 88 6.13 -3.97 20.06
N ILE A 89 4.81 -4.12 20.15
CA ILE A 89 3.96 -4.59 19.05
C ILE A 89 3.04 -3.45 18.64
N TRP A 90 3.00 -3.17 17.34
CA TRP A 90 2.00 -2.31 16.74
C TRP A 90 0.93 -3.16 16.05
N HIS A 91 -0.31 -3.07 16.54
CA HIS A 91 -1.48 -3.74 15.97
C HIS A 91 -2.14 -2.85 14.92
N ILE A 92 -2.05 -3.24 13.64
CA ILE A 92 -2.69 -2.49 12.56
C ILE A 92 -4.17 -2.94 12.44
N PRO A 93 -5.16 -2.04 12.62
CA PRO A 93 -6.56 -2.39 12.46
C PRO A 93 -6.88 -2.87 11.04
N LYS A 94 -7.79 -3.84 10.94
CA LYS A 94 -8.39 -4.24 9.66
C LYS A 94 -9.67 -3.43 9.49
N ASN A 95 -9.65 -2.45 8.60
CA ASN A 95 -10.87 -1.84 8.08
C ASN A 95 -11.59 -2.82 7.14
#